data_AF-A0A9P6WSS2-F1
#
_entry.id   AF-A0A9P6WSS2-F1
#
_cell.length_a   1.000
_cell.length_b   1.000
_cell.length_c   1.000
_cell.angle_alpha   90.00
_cell.angle_beta   90.00
_cell.angle_gamma   90.00
#
_symmetry.space_group_name_H-M   'P 1'
#
loop_
_entity.id
_entity.type
_entity.pdbx_description
1 polymer ?
#
loop_
_entity_poly.entity_id
_entity_poly.type
_entity_poly.pdbx_seq_one_letter_code
_entity_poly.pdbx_strand_id
1 'polypeptide(L)'
;MPSFSADSVGSLMRRLPLRKAPGPDHLRTEMLLPIKSVLAPLLSLLFSICYQWSYTPSLWRQAQVVPIHKKGDPTSPGNYRPISLTSIVRKLFEMLHWIKLSVFMI
;
A
#
# COMPACT_ATOMS: atom_id res chain seq x y z
N MET A 1 -16.79 -14.90 8.55
CA MET A 1 -15.41 -14.66 8.08
C MET A 1 -15.41 -13.30 7.38
N PRO A 2 -14.55 -12.35 7.75
CA PRO A 2 -14.64 -11.05 7.11
C PRO A 2 -14.13 -11.12 5.68
N SER A 3 -15.05 -11.14 4.74
CA SER A 3 -14.76 -10.83 3.35
C SER A 3 -14.52 -9.33 3.26
N PHE A 4 -13.38 -8.93 2.70
CA PHE A 4 -13.34 -7.61 2.08
C PHE A 4 -14.24 -7.68 0.85
N SER A 5 -15.04 -6.65 0.59
CA SER A 5 -15.87 -6.59 -0.61
C SER A 5 -15.09 -5.91 -1.75
N ALA A 6 -15.33 -6.36 -2.98
CA ALA A 6 -14.72 -5.75 -4.17
C ALA A 6 -15.06 -4.26 -4.28
N ASP A 7 -16.26 -3.85 -3.85
CA ASP A 7 -16.67 -2.45 -3.84
C ASP A 7 -15.89 -1.60 -2.84
N SER A 8 -15.64 -2.12 -1.63
CA SER A 8 -14.81 -1.43 -0.64
C SER A 8 -13.36 -1.31 -1.12
N VAL A 9 -12.80 -2.39 -1.68
CA VAL A 9 -11.45 -2.38 -2.29
C VAL A 9 -11.39 -1.35 -3.41
N GLY A 10 -12.33 -1.41 -4.36
CA GLY A 10 -12.39 -0.49 -5.49
C GLY A 10 -12.62 0.98 -5.08
N SER A 11 -13.34 1.22 -3.99
CA SER A 11 -13.51 2.56 -3.42
C SER A 11 -12.21 3.08 -2.81
N LEU A 12 -11.44 2.23 -2.13
CA LEU A 12 -10.14 2.60 -1.57
C LEU A 12 -9.06 2.76 -2.63
N MET A 13 -9.10 1.99 -3.70
CA MET A 13 -8.18 2.17 -4.84
C MET A 13 -8.25 3.59 -5.39
N ARG A 14 -9.44 4.22 -5.43
CA ARG A 14 -9.61 5.63 -5.83
C ARG A 14 -9.00 6.64 -4.86
N ARG A 15 -8.79 6.24 -3.60
CA ARG A 15 -8.21 7.07 -2.53
C ARG A 15 -6.69 6.91 -2.42
N LEU A 16 -6.10 6.02 -3.21
CA LEU A 16 -4.66 5.86 -3.27
C LEU A 16 -4.00 7.14 -3.80
N PRO A 17 -2.85 7.55 -3.24
CA PRO A 17 -2.19 8.75 -3.68
C PRO A 17 -1.65 8.57 -5.11
N LEU A 18 -1.84 9.61 -5.92
CA LEU A 18 -1.29 9.70 -7.28
C LEU A 18 0.11 10.33 -7.26
N ARG A 19 0.86 10.10 -8.33
CA ARG A 19 2.19 10.64 -8.63
C ARG A 19 3.21 10.38 -7.52
N LYS A 20 3.05 9.25 -6.82
CA LYS A 20 4.03 8.78 -5.83
C LYS A 20 5.03 7.84 -6.49
N ALA A 21 6.25 7.84 -5.95
CA ALA A 21 7.25 6.86 -6.35
C ALA A 21 6.76 5.45 -5.97
N PRO A 22 6.97 4.44 -6.84
CA PRO A 22 6.57 3.08 -6.53
C PRO A 22 7.50 2.45 -5.48
N GLY A 23 7.04 1.38 -4.85
CA GLY A 23 7.87 0.54 -4.00
C GLY A 23 8.75 -0.43 -4.80
N PRO A 24 9.29 -1.47 -4.14
CA PRO A 24 10.11 -2.51 -4.78
C PRO A 24 9.40 -3.30 -5.89
N ASP A 25 8.06 -3.24 -5.94
CA ASP A 25 7.23 -3.90 -6.95
C ASP A 25 7.07 -3.07 -8.23
N HIS A 26 7.57 -1.83 -8.24
CA HIS A 26 7.46 -0.87 -9.35
C HIS A 26 6.01 -0.54 -9.78
N LEU A 27 5.00 -0.90 -8.97
CA LEU A 27 3.59 -0.64 -9.25
C LEU A 27 3.18 0.76 -8.79
N ARG A 28 2.45 1.46 -9.66
CA ARG A 28 1.91 2.80 -9.40
C ARG A 28 0.39 2.77 -9.40
N THR A 29 -0.23 3.67 -8.64
CA THR A 29 -1.70 3.83 -8.59
C THR A 29 -2.30 3.99 -9.98
N GLU A 30 -1.63 4.75 -10.85
CA GLU A 30 -2.03 5.03 -12.23
C GLU A 30 -2.09 3.79 -13.11
N MET A 31 -1.35 2.74 -12.77
CA MET A 31 -1.40 1.45 -13.48
C MET A 31 -2.59 0.60 -13.04
N LEU A 32 -3.03 0.77 -11.78
CA LEU A 32 -4.09 -0.05 -11.18
C LEU A 32 -5.49 0.50 -11.47
N LEU A 33 -5.64 1.83 -11.55
CA LEU A 33 -6.93 2.48 -11.74
C LEU A 33 -7.64 2.12 -13.07
N PRO A 34 -6.96 2.03 -14.22
CA PRO A 34 -7.61 1.64 -15.48
C PRO A 34 -8.20 0.23 -15.45
N ILE A 35 -7.56 -0.69 -14.72
CA ILE A 35 -7.96 -2.10 -14.62
C ILE A 35 -8.73 -2.41 -13.33
N LYS A 36 -9.20 -1.39 -12.62
CA LYS A 36 -9.80 -1.52 -11.29
C LYS A 36 -11.00 -2.47 -11.24
N SER A 37 -11.85 -2.47 -12.27
CA SER A 37 -13.03 -3.34 -12.33
C SER A 37 -12.67 -4.82 -12.27
N VAL A 38 -11.55 -5.19 -12.87
CA VAL A 38 -11.02 -6.56 -12.86
C VAL A 38 -10.15 -6.82 -11.63
N LEU A 39 -9.35 -5.83 -11.23
CA LEU A 39 -8.37 -5.99 -10.16
C LEU A 39 -9.00 -5.98 -8.76
N ALA A 40 -10.04 -5.18 -8.54
CA ALA A 40 -10.70 -5.08 -7.24
C ALA A 40 -11.22 -6.43 -6.69
N PRO A 41 -11.96 -7.26 -7.45
CA PRO A 41 -12.38 -8.58 -6.95
C PRO A 41 -11.21 -9.53 -6.67
N LEU A 42 -10.15 -9.50 -7.48
CA LEU A 42 -8.95 -10.32 -7.27
C LEU A 42 -8.21 -9.93 -5.98
N LEU A 43 -8.01 -8.62 -5.78
CA LEU A 43 -7.41 -8.11 -4.55
C LEU A 43 -8.30 -8.38 -3.34
N SER A 44 -9.62 -8.31 -3.50
CA SER A 44 -10.59 -8.65 -2.45
C SER A 44 -10.41 -10.09 -1.94
N LEU A 45 -10.28 -11.05 -2.86
CA LEU A 45 -10.01 -12.44 -2.53
C LEU A 45 -8.64 -12.60 -1.86
N LEU A 46 -7.60 -12.04 -2.48
CA LEU A 46 -6.23 -12.09 -1.96
C LEU A 46 -6.14 -11.54 -0.53
N PHE A 47 -6.71 -10.35 -0.30
CA PHE A 47 -6.70 -9.71 1.01
C PHE A 47 -7.47 -10.51 2.05
N SER A 48 -8.59 -11.13 1.65
CA SER A 48 -9.37 -11.98 2.58
C SER A 48 -8.56 -13.20 3.00
N ILE A 49 -7.82 -13.82 2.08
CA ILE A 49 -6.89 -14.92 2.39
C ILE A 49 -5.75 -14.42 3.30
N CYS A 50 -5.07 -13.33 2.93
CA CYS A 50 -3.99 -12.77 3.74
C CYS A 50 -4.45 -12.48 5.18
N TYR A 51 -5.64 -11.92 5.35
CA TYR A 51 -6.21 -11.64 6.67
C TYR A 51 -6.56 -12.90 7.45
N GLN A 52 -7.26 -13.85 6.83
CA GLN A 52 -7.68 -15.09 7.48
C GLN A 52 -6.49 -15.93 7.97
N TRP A 53 -5.41 -15.93 7.20
CA TRP A 53 -4.22 -16.74 7.49
C TRP A 53 -3.12 -15.95 8.23
N SER A 54 -3.39 -14.70 8.63
CA SER A 54 -2.37 -13.80 9.20
C SER A 54 -1.10 -13.74 8.35
N TYR A 55 -1.26 -13.85 7.02
CA TYR A 55 -0.18 -13.95 6.06
C TYR A 55 0.07 -12.60 5.38
N THR A 56 1.34 -12.18 5.35
CA THR A 56 1.77 -11.02 4.58
C THR A 56 2.77 -11.45 3.50
N PRO A 57 2.48 -11.22 2.21
CA PRO A 57 3.41 -11.46 1.11
C PRO A 57 4.81 -10.90 1.39
N SER A 58 5.85 -11.65 1.00
CA SER A 58 7.25 -11.25 1.22
C SER A 58 7.56 -9.87 0.64
N LEU A 59 7.09 -9.58 -0.57
CA LEU A 59 7.29 -8.30 -1.24
C LEU A 59 6.64 -7.13 -0.48
N TRP A 60 5.55 -7.36 0.24
CA TRP A 60 4.90 -6.33 1.06
C TRP A 60 5.70 -6.05 2.33
N ARG A 61 6.46 -7.02 2.83
CA ARG A 61 7.36 -6.84 3.99
C ARG A 61 8.64 -6.09 3.65
N GLN A 62 8.88 -5.79 2.37
CA GLN A 62 10.05 -5.06 1.90
C GLN A 62 9.73 -3.58 1.65
N ALA A 63 10.79 -2.76 1.70
CA ALA A 63 10.73 -1.35 1.32
C ALA A 63 12.04 -0.95 0.64
N GLN A 64 11.95 -0.06 -0.36
CA GLN A 64 13.13 0.58 -0.92
C GLN A 64 13.42 1.85 -0.12
N VAL A 65 14.58 1.89 0.53
CA VAL A 65 15.00 3.05 1.31
C VAL A 65 15.71 4.04 0.39
N VAL A 66 15.18 5.26 0.31
CA VAL A 66 15.74 6.35 -0.49
C VAL A 66 16.09 7.51 0.42
N PRO A 67 17.35 7.97 0.46
CA PRO A 67 17.73 9.16 1.22
C PRO A 67 17.26 10.42 0.49
N ILE A 68 16.50 11.27 1.16
CA ILE A 68 16.10 12.59 0.66
C ILE A 68 16.91 13.65 1.39
N HIS A 69 17.64 14.47 0.63
CA HIS A 69 18.36 15.62 1.20
C HIS A 69 17.36 16.61 1.81
N LYS A 70 17.65 17.07 3.03
CA LYS A 70 16.80 18.04 3.73
C LYS A 70 17.33 19.45 3.62
N LYS A 71 18.56 19.69 4.09
CA LYS A 71 19.25 21.00 4.14
C LYS A 71 20.71 20.83 4.54
N GLY A 72 21.54 21.85 4.32
CA GLY A 72 22.96 21.84 4.69
C GLY A 72 23.83 21.14 3.64
N ASP A 73 25.07 20.84 4.03
CA ASP A 73 26.07 20.20 3.17
C ASP A 73 25.58 18.85 2.59
N PRO A 74 25.46 18.71 1.25
CA PRO A 74 25.07 17.46 0.60
C PRO A 74 26.06 16.30 0.77
N THR A 75 27.30 16.57 1.20
CA THR A 75 28.29 15.51 1.44
C THR A 75 28.14 14.87 2.83
N SER A 76 27.42 15.52 3.75
CA SER A 76 27.20 15.03 5.10
C SER A 76 25.98 14.10 5.16
N PRO A 77 26.14 12.80 5.53
CA PRO A 77 25.03 11.85 5.59
C PRO A 77 23.90 12.27 6.55
N GLY A 78 24.23 12.99 7.62
CA GLY A 78 23.25 13.47 8.61
C GLY A 78 22.25 14.49 8.06
N ASN A 79 22.51 15.06 6.89
CA ASN A 79 21.63 16.02 6.22
C ASN A 79 20.55 15.36 5.36
N TYR A 80 20.50 14.03 5.33
CA TYR A 80 19.50 13.26 4.61
C TYR A 80 18.49 12.62 5.57
N ARG A 81 17.26 12.46 5.09
CA ARG A 81 16.22 11.69 5.76
C ARG A 81 15.92 10.45 4.94
N PRO A 82 16.06 9.24 5.49
CA PRO A 82 15.62 8.05 4.78
C PRO A 82 14.09 8.04 4.69
N ILE A 83 13.56 7.76 3.50
CA ILE A 83 12.16 7.41 3.31
C ILE A 83 12.03 5.98 2.82
N SER A 84 10.98 5.30 3.27
CA SER A 84 10.67 3.93 2.85
C SER A 84 9.58 3.96 1.79
N LEU A 85 9.92 3.56 0.56
CA LEU A 85 8.97 3.33 -0.51
C LEU A 85 8.45 1.90 -0.39
N THR A 86 7.14 1.74 -0.20
CA THR A 86 6.47 0.44 -0.04
C THR A 86 5.50 0.19 -1.19
N SER A 87 5.14 -1.08 -1.39
CA SER A 87 4.14 -1.48 -2.38
C SER A 87 2.82 -0.71 -2.20
N ILE A 88 2.25 -0.23 -3.30
CA ILE A 88 0.94 0.42 -3.27
C ILE A 88 -0.19 -0.56 -2.93
N VAL A 89 -0.02 -1.85 -3.28
CA VAL A 89 -0.96 -2.92 -2.94
C VAL A 89 -0.91 -3.21 -1.44
N ARG A 90 0.28 -3.21 -0.84
CA ARG A 90 0.41 -3.25 0.63
C ARG A 90 -0.31 -2.08 1.29
N LYS A 91 -0.11 -0.86 0.79
CA LYS A 91 -0.77 0.33 1.37
C LYS A 91 -2.29 0.20 1.31
N LEU A 92 -2.83 -0.33 0.22
CA LEU A 92 -4.25 -0.63 0.09
C LEU A 92 -4.73 -1.66 1.11
N PHE A 93 -3.96 -2.73 1.31
CA PHE A 93 -4.22 -3.75 2.34
C PHE A 93 -4.25 -3.11 3.74
N GLU A 94 -3.25 -2.31 4.11
CA GLU A 94 -3.21 -1.60 5.40
C GLU A 94 -4.44 -0.69 5.59
N MET A 95 -4.85 0.07 4.57
CA MET A 95 -6.05 0.91 4.64
C MET A 95 -7.33 0.12 4.93
N LEU A 96 -7.46 -1.09 4.37
CA LEU A 96 -8.58 -1.98 4.66
C LEU A 96 -8.58 -2.48 6.10
N HIS A 97 -7.41 -2.85 6.65
CA HIS A 97 -7.29 -3.22 8.07
C HIS A 97 -7.68 -2.06 8.98
N TRP A 98 -7.17 -0.86 8.69
CA TRP A 98 -7.47 0.33 9.49
C TRP A 98 -8.97 0.62 9.56
N ILE A 99 -9.65 0.60 8.42
CA ILE A 99 -11.10 0.82 8.38
C ILE A 99 -11.82 -0.26 9.20
N LYS A 100 -11.41 -1.52 9.05
CA LYS A 100 -12.04 -2.62 9.78
C LYS A 100 -11.85 -2.51 11.29
N LEU A 101 -10.63 -2.23 11.76
CA LEU A 101 -10.33 -2.08 13.18
C LEU A 101 -11.02 -0.84 13.78
N SER A 102 -11.14 0.25 13.01
CA SER A 102 -11.83 1.46 13.48
C SER A 102 -13.32 1.25 13.74
N VAL A 103 -13.97 0.33 13.01
CA VAL A 103 -15.39 -0.02 13.23
C VAL A 103 -15.61 -0.87 14.48
N PHE A 104 -14.59 -1.64 14.91
CA PHE A 104 -14.67 -2.48 16.12
C PHE A 104 -14.34 -1.71 17.42
N MET A 105 -13.76 -0.51 17.30
CA MET A 105 -13.27 0.29 18.43
C MET A 105 -14.20 1.47 18.77
N ILE A 106 -15.46 1.41 18.29
CA ILE A 106 -16.57 2.31 18.59
C ILE A 106 -17.71 1.45 19.14
#